data_AF-A0A7W0BTU4-F1
#
_entry.id   AF-A0A7W0BTU4-F1
#
_cell.length_a   1.000
_cell.length_b   1.000
_cell.length_c   1.000
_cell.angle_alpha   90.00
_cell.angle_beta   90.00
_cell.angle_gamma   90.00
#
_symmetry.space_group_name_H-M   'P 1'
#
loop_
_entity.id
_entity.type
_entity.pdbx_description
1 polymer ?
#
loop_
_entity_poly.entity_id
_entity_poly.type
_entity_poly.pdbx_seq_one_letter_code
_entity_poly.pdbx_strand_id
1 'polypeptide(L)'
;MYLEAEVYEMLNWGFAIVIGIEHVVLIVLWFHYKFSRKAFSWFIGHVIFFALAGYKLLEAINTFEHQHPMGSENASSSIGISGVLWFISVACLFIGLSCLLSYQVTNRQ
;
A
#
# COMPACT_ATOMS: atom_id res chain seq x y z
N MET A 1 20.56 -14.04 7.05
CA MET A 1 19.61 -15.16 6.95
C MET A 1 18.99 -15.04 5.58
N TYR A 2 19.22 -16.02 4.71
CA TYR A 2 18.61 -16.04 3.38
C TYR A 2 17.16 -16.51 3.54
N LEU A 3 16.25 -15.92 2.76
CA LEU A 3 14.95 -16.53 2.59
C LEU A 3 15.11 -17.71 1.62
N GLU A 4 14.26 -18.71 1.78
CA GLU A 4 14.10 -19.72 0.76
C GLU A 4 13.31 -19.09 -0.40
N ALA A 5 13.65 -19.40 -1.66
CA ALA A 5 13.01 -18.79 -2.84
C ALA A 5 11.48 -18.92 -2.82
N GLU A 6 10.96 -20.02 -2.28
CA GLU A 6 9.53 -20.25 -2.07
C GLU A 6 8.88 -19.21 -1.15
N VAL A 7 9.61 -18.69 -0.15
CA VAL A 7 9.10 -17.70 0.80
C VAL A 7 8.97 -16.34 0.13
N TYR A 8 9.93 -15.96 -0.72
CA TYR A 8 9.84 -14.71 -1.48
C TYR A 8 8.64 -14.73 -2.43
N GLU A 9 8.45 -15.83 -3.16
CA GLU A 9 7.30 -15.99 -4.06
C GLU A 9 5.97 -15.95 -3.30
N MET A 10 5.86 -16.65 -2.17
CA MET A 10 4.67 -16.60 -1.31
C MET A 10 4.39 -15.20 -0.79
N LEU A 11 5.43 -14.46 -0.38
CA LEU A 11 5.29 -13.09 0.10
C LEU A 11 4.83 -12.14 -1.01
N ASN A 12 5.41 -12.26 -2.21
CA ASN A 12 5.04 -11.46 -3.36
C ASN A 12 3.58 -11.71 -3.77
N TRP A 13 3.16 -12.97 -3.86
CA TRP A 13 1.76 -13.33 -4.14
C TRP A 13 0.81 -12.87 -3.03
N GLY A 14 1.20 -13.06 -1.77
CA GLY A 14 0.42 -12.58 -0.62
C GLY A 14 0.18 -11.08 -0.67
N PHE A 15 1.23 -10.31 -0.97
CA PHE A 15 1.12 -8.85 -1.12
C PHE A 15 0.21 -8.46 -2.30
N ALA A 16 0.34 -9.13 -3.45
CA ALA A 16 -0.53 -8.91 -4.60
C ALA A 16 -2.01 -9.19 -4.29
N ILE A 17 -2.29 -10.27 -3.53
CA ILE A 17 -3.65 -10.61 -3.07
C ILE A 17 -4.22 -9.52 -2.17
N VAL A 18 -3.43 -9.01 -1.21
CA VAL A 18 -3.87 -7.94 -0.31
C VAL A 18 -4.25 -6.67 -1.08
N ILE A 19 -3.41 -6.22 -2.02
CA ILE A 19 -3.73 -5.07 -2.89
C ILE A 19 -5.00 -5.34 -3.71
N GLY A 20 -5.14 -6.57 -4.24
CA GLY A 20 -6.32 -6.97 -5.00
C GLY A 20 -7.61 -6.89 -4.17
N ILE A 21 -7.59 -7.43 -2.96
CA ILE A 21 -8.72 -7.37 -2.02
C ILE A 21 -9.05 -5.92 -1.67
N GLU A 22 -8.03 -5.12 -1.35
CA GLU A 22 -8.19 -3.69 -1.03
C GLU A 22 -8.88 -2.94 -2.17
N HIS A 23 -8.44 -3.17 -3.42
CA HIS A 23 -9.07 -2.61 -4.61
C HIS A 23 -10.54 -3.00 -4.73
N VAL A 24 -10.87 -4.29 -4.57
CA VAL A 24 -12.24 -4.78 -4.65
C VAL A 24 -13.10 -4.13 -3.56
N VAL A 25 -12.60 -4.02 -2.33
CA VAL A 25 -13.29 -3.37 -1.22
C VAL A 25 -13.56 -1.89 -1.54
N LEU A 26 -12.59 -1.16 -2.08
CA LEU A 26 -12.78 0.24 -2.49
C LEU A 26 -13.83 0.40 -3.58
N ILE A 27 -13.86 -0.51 -4.56
CA ILE A 27 -14.88 -0.53 -5.62
C ILE A 27 -16.26 -0.78 -5.02
N VAL A 28 -16.39 -1.77 -4.13
CA VAL A 28 -17.66 -2.09 -3.45
C VAL A 28 -18.15 -0.90 -2.61
N LEU A 29 -17.26 -0.29 -1.83
CA LEU A 29 -17.61 0.89 -1.02
C LEU A 29 -18.01 2.07 -1.90
N TRP A 30 -17.36 2.26 -3.06
CA TRP A 30 -17.74 3.27 -4.03
C TRP A 30 -19.18 3.08 -4.54
N PHE A 31 -19.55 1.84 -4.91
CA PHE A 31 -20.91 1.54 -5.34
C PHE A 31 -21.95 1.72 -4.24
N HIS A 32 -21.61 1.34 -2.99
CA HIS A 32 -22.54 1.38 -1.87
C HIS A 32 -22.76 2.79 -1.33
N TYR A 33 -21.69 3.56 -1.13
CA TYR A 33 -21.74 4.85 -0.44
C TYR A 33 -21.67 6.06 -1.37
N LYS A 34 -21.42 5.86 -2.67
CA LYS A 34 -21.27 6.91 -3.70
C LYS A 34 -20.42 8.07 -3.18
N PHE A 35 -19.14 7.78 -2.94
CA PHE A 35 -18.21 8.74 -2.33
C PHE A 35 -18.20 10.10 -3.02
N SER A 36 -17.90 11.15 -2.27
CA SER A 36 -17.46 12.39 -2.89
C SER A 36 -16.19 12.14 -3.70
N ARG A 37 -16.04 12.83 -4.85
CA ARG A 37 -14.82 12.75 -5.68
C ARG A 37 -13.54 13.00 -4.86
N LYS A 38 -13.63 13.85 -3.83
CA LYS A 38 -12.53 14.14 -2.92
C LYS A 38 -12.11 12.91 -2.10
N ALA A 39 -13.04 12.21 -1.45
CA ALA A 39 -12.72 11.01 -0.67
C ALA A 39 -12.12 9.90 -1.55
N PHE A 40 -12.65 9.71 -2.76
CA PHE A 40 -12.13 8.72 -3.69
C PHE A 40 -10.71 9.03 -4.16
N SER A 41 -10.38 10.29 -4.45
CA SER A 41 -9.01 10.68 -4.80
C SER A 41 -8.00 10.31 -3.70
N TRP A 42 -8.38 10.41 -2.43
CA TRP A 42 -7.53 10.03 -1.30
C TRP A 42 -7.34 8.51 -1.19
N PHE A 43 -8.39 7.72 -1.44
CA PHE A 43 -8.27 6.26 -1.47
C PHE A 43 -7.40 5.77 -2.64
N ILE A 44 -7.52 6.39 -3.83
CA ILE A 44 -6.61 6.10 -4.94
C ILE A 44 -5.16 6.44 -4.57
N GLY A 45 -4.94 7.57 -3.89
CA GLY A 45 -3.62 7.93 -3.35
C GLY A 45 -3.08 6.86 -2.40
N HIS A 46 -3.89 6.40 -1.44
CA HIS A 46 -3.53 5.34 -0.50
C HIS A 46 -3.03 4.09 -1.23
N VAL A 47 -3.83 3.57 -2.16
CA VAL A 47 -3.52 2.36 -2.93
C VAL A 47 -2.21 2.49 -3.71
N ILE A 48 -2.01 3.61 -4.41
CA ILE A 48 -0.79 3.84 -5.21
C ILE A 48 0.43 3.85 -4.30
N PHE A 49 0.40 4.63 -3.22
CA PHE A 49 1.53 4.72 -2.29
C PHE A 49 1.75 3.40 -1.52
N PHE A 50 0.69 2.65 -1.21
CA PHE A 50 0.79 1.35 -0.57
C PHE A 50 1.48 0.33 -1.48
N ALA A 51 1.09 0.28 -2.75
CA ALA A 51 1.71 -0.59 -3.75
C ALA A 51 3.19 -0.26 -3.96
N LEU A 52 3.53 1.04 -4.06
CA LEU A 52 4.92 1.48 -4.17
C LEU A 52 5.73 1.15 -2.90
N ALA A 53 5.14 1.29 -1.72
CA ALA A 53 5.79 0.94 -0.46
C ALA A 53 6.13 -0.56 -0.43
N GLY A 54 5.15 -1.43 -0.68
CA GLY A 54 5.41 -2.87 -0.67
C GLY A 54 6.33 -3.33 -1.79
N TYR A 55 6.29 -2.70 -2.98
CA TYR A 55 7.30 -2.93 -4.01
C TYR A 55 8.72 -2.66 -3.49
N LYS A 56 8.92 -1.51 -2.81
CA LYS A 56 10.23 -1.16 -2.23
C LYS A 56 10.63 -2.11 -1.10
N LEU A 57 9.68 -2.60 -0.32
CA LEU A 57 9.95 -3.61 0.70
C LEU A 57 10.38 -4.95 0.07
N LEU A 58 9.68 -5.41 -0.98
CA LEU A 58 10.03 -6.63 -1.72
C LEU A 58 11.39 -6.48 -2.43
N GLU A 59 11.69 -5.31 -2.98
CA GLU A 59 13.00 -5.00 -3.55
C GLU A 59 14.12 -5.10 -2.50
N ALA A 60 13.90 -4.55 -1.29
CA ALA A 60 14.87 -4.64 -0.20
C ALA A 60 15.14 -6.09 0.21
N ILE A 61 14.07 -6.88 0.35
CA ILE A 61 14.15 -8.31 0.71
C ILE A 61 14.93 -9.09 -0.36
N ASN A 62 14.60 -8.90 -1.64
CA ASN A 62 15.29 -9.57 -2.74
C ASN A 62 16.78 -9.20 -2.82
N THR A 63 17.11 -7.94 -2.48
CA THR A 63 18.48 -7.43 -2.47
C THR A 63 19.34 -8.03 -1.35
N PHE A 64 18.74 -8.42 -0.22
CA PHE A 64 19.45 -9.18 0.82
C PHE A 64 19.75 -10.62 0.39
N GLU A 65 18.92 -11.18 -0.48
CA GLU A 65 18.98 -12.59 -0.88
C GLU A 65 20.05 -12.83 -1.96
N HIS A 66 20.19 -11.88 -2.89
CA HIS A 66 21.21 -11.92 -3.94
C HIS A 66 22.46 -11.18 -3.47
N GLN A 67 23.63 -11.84 -3.43
CA GLN A 67 24.90 -11.26 -2.97
C GLN A 67 25.36 -10.09 -3.85
N HIS A 68 24.77 -8.92 -3.65
CA HIS A 68 25.19 -7.67 -4.26
C HIS A 68 26.35 -7.07 -3.47
N PRO A 69 27.42 -6.58 -4.13
CA PRO A 69 28.56 -5.96 -3.45
C PRO A 69 28.19 -4.74 -2.58
N MET A 70 27.01 -4.13 -2.80
CA MET A 70 26.41 -3.08 -1.95
C MET A 70 24.99 -3.45 -1.46
N GLY A 71 24.71 -4.75 -1.25
CA GLY A 71 23.36 -5.24 -0.95
C GLY A 71 22.75 -4.65 0.32
N SER A 72 23.55 -4.52 1.39
CA SER A 72 23.07 -3.95 2.66
C SER A 72 22.67 -2.48 2.55
N GLU A 73 23.44 -1.68 1.80
CA GLU A 73 23.16 -0.26 1.61
C GLU A 73 21.87 -0.08 0.80
N ASN A 74 21.78 -0.75 -0.35
CA ASN A 74 20.62 -0.71 -1.23
C ASN A 74 19.34 -1.19 -0.53
N ALA A 75 19.43 -2.27 0.25
CA ALA A 75 18.29 -2.80 0.97
C ALA A 75 17.83 -1.85 2.08
N SER A 76 18.76 -1.26 2.84
CA SER A 76 18.43 -0.27 3.89
C SER A 76 17.77 0.99 3.32
N SER A 77 18.24 1.45 2.15
CA SER A 77 17.66 2.57 1.40
C SER A 77 16.23 2.24 0.95
N SER A 78 16.02 1.08 0.35
CA SER A 78 14.69 0.61 -0.06
C SER A 78 13.73 0.44 1.11
N ILE A 79 14.18 -0.05 2.27
CA ILE A 79 13.36 -0.09 3.50
C ILE A 79 12.98 1.32 3.96
N GLY A 80 13.93 2.26 3.97
CA GLY A 80 13.66 3.64 4.37
C GLY A 80 12.61 4.30 3.47
N ILE A 81 12.76 4.15 2.14
CA ILE A 81 11.80 4.66 1.15
C ILE A 81 10.43 3.98 1.33
N SER A 82 10.41 2.66 1.51
CA SER A 82 9.19 1.91 1.79
C SER A 82 8.44 2.47 3.00
N GLY A 83 9.15 2.76 4.10
CA GLY A 83 8.56 3.32 5.32
C GLY A 83 7.92 4.69 5.08
N VAL A 84 8.59 5.58 4.33
CA VAL A 84 8.04 6.90 3.98
C VAL A 84 6.81 6.78 3.09
N LEU A 85 6.86 5.94 2.05
CA LEU A 85 5.73 5.71 1.15
C LEU A 85 4.54 5.11 1.90
N TRP A 86 4.79 4.17 2.82
CA TRP A 86 3.76 3.59 3.68
C TRP A 86 3.12 4.65 4.60
N PHE A 87 3.92 5.52 5.20
CA PHE A 87 3.40 6.63 6.00
C PHE A 87 2.47 7.55 5.18
N ILE A 88 2.89 7.94 3.97
CA ILE A 88 2.07 8.77 3.07
C ILE A 88 0.78 8.03 2.70
N SER A 89 0.88 6.73 2.39
CA SER A 89 -0.25 5.88 2.09
C SER A 89 -1.28 5.87 3.22
N VAL A 90 -0.86 5.64 4.46
CA VAL A 90 -1.74 5.63 5.64
C VAL A 90 -2.35 7.01 5.90
N ALA A 91 -1.59 8.09 5.70
CA ALA A 91 -2.13 9.45 5.80
C ALA A 91 -3.25 9.68 4.77
N CYS A 92 -3.05 9.25 3.52
CA CYS A 92 -4.10 9.31 2.49
C CYS A 92 -5.35 8.51 2.90
N LEU A 93 -5.18 7.31 3.46
CA LEU A 93 -6.29 6.50 3.96
C LEU A 93 -7.12 7.24 5.01
N PHE A 94 -6.47 7.81 6.02
CA PHE A 94 -7.16 8.53 7.09
C PHE A 94 -7.88 9.78 6.60
N ILE A 95 -7.28 10.52 5.67
CA ILE A 95 -7.93 11.69 5.07
C ILE A 95 -9.14 11.27 4.23
N GLY A 96 -9.01 10.19 3.44
CA GLY A 96 -10.10 9.62 2.65
C GLY A 96 -11.27 9.17 3.52
N LEU A 97 -10.98 8.45 4.61
CA LEU A 97 -11.98 8.02 5.59
C LEU A 97 -12.68 9.22 6.26
N SER A 98 -11.91 10.22 6.68
CA SER A 98 -12.47 11.45 7.29
C SER A 98 -13.40 12.19 6.30
N CYS A 99 -13.00 12.30 5.03
CA CYS A 99 -13.83 12.91 3.99
C CYS A 99 -15.10 12.09 3.73
N LEU A 100 -15.01 10.76 3.75
CA LEU A 100 -16.15 9.86 3.57
C LEU A 100 -17.17 10.01 4.70
N LEU A 101 -16.69 9.94 5.95
CA LEU A 101 -17.55 10.04 7.13
C LEU A 101 -18.27 11.39 7.19
N SER A 102 -17.56 12.49 6.93
CA SER A 102 -18.18 13.83 6.85
C SER A 102 -19.25 13.92 5.77
N TYR A 103 -19.01 13.33 4.59
CA TYR A 103 -20.00 13.31 3.51
C TYR A 103 -21.27 12.54 3.89
N GLN A 104 -21.13 11.41 4.57
CA GLN A 104 -22.27 10.61 5.04
C GLN A 104 -23.11 11.33 6.11
N VAL A 105 -22.48 12.11 6.98
CA VAL A 105 -23.20 12.93 7.99
C VAL A 105 -24.05 14.00 7.32
N THR A 106 -23.48 14.74 6.35
CA THR A 106 -24.23 15.79 5.63
C THR A 106 -25.39 15.22 4.81
N ASN A 107 -25.24 14.05 4.19
CA ASN A 107 -26.26 13.49 3.30
C ASN A 107 -27.40 12.74 4.03
N ARG A 108 -27.32 12.61 5.37
CA ARG A 108 -28.36 12.02 6.24
C ARG A 108 -29.26 13.07 6.90
N GLN A 109 -28.90 14.35 6.85
CA GLN A 109 -29.71 15.48 7.31
C GLN A 109 -30.61 15.99 6.18
#